data_AF-G0WFX5-F1
#
_entry.id   AF-G0WFX5-F1
#
_cell.length_a   1.000
_cell.length_b   1.000
_cell.length_c   1.000
_cell.angle_alpha   90.00
_cell.angle_beta   90.00
_cell.angle_gamma   90.00
#
_symmetry.space_group_name_H-M   'P 1'
#
loop_
_entity.id
_entity.type
_entity.pdbx_description
1 polymer ?
#
loop_
_entity_poly.entity_id
_entity_poly.type
_entity_poly.pdbx_seq_one_letter_code
_entity_poly.pdbx_strand_id
1 'polypeptide(L)' 'MTLALVVYSGVFMKYTVAVTPKNYLLFGCHFINEGAQLMQGFRFIDFHYFMSEEQQNEIHRKHEMEARQNETIKEE' A
#
# COMPACT_ATOMS: atom_id res chain seq x y z
N MET A 1 -10.11 -6.66 -3.63
CA MET A 1 -9.70 -5.87 -4.81
C MET A 1 -8.20 -5.93 -5.10
N THR A 2 -7.35 -6.18 -4.11
CA THR A 2 -5.88 -6.16 -4.21
C THR A 2 -5.29 -7.27 -5.10
N LEU A 3 -5.71 -8.53 -4.94
CA LEU A 3 -5.10 -9.64 -5.69
C LEU A 3 -5.44 -9.60 -7.19
N ALA A 4 -6.69 -9.28 -7.54
CA ALA A 4 -7.13 -9.21 -8.93
C ALA A 4 -6.41 -8.09 -9.71
N LEU A 5 -6.14 -6.93 -9.06
CA LEU A 5 -5.45 -5.81 -9.68
C LEU A 5 -3.94 -6.06 -9.85
N VAL A 6 -3.33 -6.85 -8.96
CA VAL A 6 -1.94 -7.29 -9.10
C VAL A 6 -1.78 -8.23 -10.29
N VAL A 7 -2.62 -9.26 -10.39
CA VAL A 7 -2.58 -10.18 -11.55
C VAL A 7 -2.84 -9.43 -12.86
N TYR A 8 -3.77 -8.47 -12.86
CA TYR A 8 -4.07 -7.65 -14.03
C TYR A 8 -2.92 -6.71 -14.43
N SER A 9 -2.26 -6.07 -13.46
CA SER A 9 -1.16 -5.14 -13.71
C SER A 9 0.12 -5.85 -14.16
N GLY A 10 0.40 -7.04 -13.64
CA GLY A 10 1.49 -7.89 -14.15
C GLY A 10 1.34 -8.30 -15.62
N VAL A 11 0.11 -8.55 -16.08
CA VAL A 11 -0.18 -8.82 -17.50
C VAL A 11 0.07 -7.58 -18.37
N PHE A 12 -0.35 -6.40 -17.90
CA PHE A 12 -0.09 -5.13 -18.58
C PHE A 12 1.40 -4.79 -18.65
N MET A 13 2.15 -5.01 -17.57
CA MET A 13 3.61 -4.86 -17.53
C MET A 13 4.28 -5.75 -18.57
N LYS A 14 3.85 -7.00 -18.75
CA LYS A 14 4.40 -7.88 -19.78
C LYS A 14 4.14 -7.38 -21.20
N TYR A 15 2.99 -6.74 -21.44
CA TYR A 15 2.67 -6.14 -22.73
C TYR A 15 3.51 -4.90 -23.05
N THR A 16 3.84 -4.06 -22.06
CA THR A 16 4.65 -2.84 -22.26
C THR A 16 6.09 -3.07 -22.73
N VAL A 17 6.65 -4.27 -22.46
CA VAL A 17 7.97 -4.69 -22.98
C VAL A 17 7.89 -5.55 -24.25
N ALA A 18 6.72 -6.13 -24.56
CA ALA A 18 6.49 -6.95 -25.75
C ALA A 18 6.06 -6.14 -26.99
N VAL A 19 5.43 -4.97 -26.82
CA VAL A 19 5.04 -4.07 -27.92
C VAL A 19 6.20 -3.18 -28.39
N THR A 20 6.29 -2.93 -29.71
CA THR A 20 7.35 -2.11 -30.33
C THR A 20 6.74 -0.83 -30.93
N PRO A 21 7.26 0.37 -30.61
CA PRO A 21 8.41 0.66 -29.74
C PRO A 21 8.12 0.45 -28.25
N LYS A 22 9.12 -0.05 -27.51
CA LYS A 22 9.00 -0.40 -26.08
C LYS A 22 8.87 0.87 -25.23
N ASN A 23 7.94 0.90 -24.27
CA ASN A 23 7.71 2.05 -23.39
C ASN A 23 8.01 1.72 -21.92
N TYR A 24 9.29 1.87 -21.56
CA TYR A 24 9.79 1.56 -20.21
C TYR A 24 9.33 2.57 -19.13
N LEU A 25 8.95 3.80 -19.50
CA LEU A 25 8.47 4.81 -18.56
C LEU A 25 7.10 4.40 -17.98
N LEU A 26 6.19 3.94 -18.84
CA LEU A 26 4.89 3.42 -18.41
C LEU A 26 5.04 2.12 -17.61
N PHE A 27 5.95 1.23 -18.00
CA PHE A 27 6.26 0.02 -17.22
C PHE A 27 6.72 0.36 -15.79
N GLY A 28 7.65 1.30 -15.63
CA GLY A 28 8.15 1.71 -14.32
C GLY A 28 7.06 2.35 -13.46
N CYS A 29 6.22 3.20 -14.05
CA CYS A 29 5.08 3.80 -13.35
C CYS A 29 4.11 2.74 -12.81
N HIS A 30 3.71 1.78 -13.65
CA HIS A 30 2.82 0.70 -13.23
C HIS A 30 3.45 -0.23 -12.19
N PHE A 31 4.75 -0.51 -12.30
CA PHE A 31 5.46 -1.33 -11.31
C PHE A 31 5.51 -0.70 -9.92
N ILE A 32 5.82 0.60 -9.84
CA ILE A 32 5.87 1.31 -8.56
C ILE A 32 4.45 1.43 -7.97
N ASN A 33 3.45 1.72 -8.80
CA ASN A 33 2.06 1.83 -8.34
C ASN A 33 1.53 0.48 -7.82
N GLU A 34 1.82 -0.61 -8.51
CA GLU A 34 1.45 -1.97 -8.10
C GLU A 34 2.25 -2.43 -6.88
N GLY A 35 3.54 -2.10 -6.80
CA GLY A 35 4.39 -2.37 -5.65
C GLY A 35 3.90 -1.67 -4.38
N ALA A 36 3.50 -0.39 -4.49
CA ALA A 36 2.88 0.34 -3.39
C ALA A 36 1.55 -0.31 -2.95
N GLN A 37 0.75 -0.78 -3.91
CA GLN A 37 -0.52 -1.47 -3.63
C GLN A 37 -0.29 -2.84 -2.96
N LEU A 38 0.75 -3.58 -3.35
CA LEU A 38 1.17 -4.83 -2.72
C LEU A 38 1.67 -4.61 -1.29
N MET A 39 2.48 -3.58 -1.07
CA MET A 39 2.98 -3.23 0.27
C MET A 39 1.82 -2.87 1.21
N GLN A 40 0.85 -2.09 0.74
CA GLN A 40 -0.37 -1.80 1.50
C GLN A 40 -1.19 -3.05 1.78
N GLY A 41 -1.30 -3.96 0.81
CA GLY A 41 -1.95 -5.27 0.98
C GLY A 41 -1.25 -6.15 2.01
N PHE A 42 0.08 -6.20 1.99
CA PHE A 42 0.88 -6.93 2.98
C PHE A 42 0.66 -6.36 4.38
N ARG A 43 0.73 -5.04 4.55
CA ARG A 43 0.46 -4.37 5.83
C ARG A 43 -0.94 -4.67 6.35
N PHE A 44 -1.94 -4.74 5.47
CA PHE A 44 -3.31 -5.10 5.85
C PHE A 44 -3.41 -6.55 6.33
N ILE A 45 -2.76 -7.49 5.64
CA ILE A 45 -2.75 -8.91 6.02
C ILE A 45 -2.01 -9.09 7.35
N ASP A 46 -0.86 -8.46 7.51
CA ASP A 46 -0.08 -8.47 8.74
C ASP A 46 -0.91 -7.97 9.92
N PHE A 47 -1.57 -6.81 9.75
CA PHE A 47 -2.43 -6.23 10.78
C PHE A 47 -3.59 -7.14 11.17
N HIS A 48 -4.30 -7.75 10.20
CA HIS A 48 -5.54 -8.49 10.49
C HIS A 48 -5.37 -10.00 10.76
N TYR A 49 -4.29 -10.63 10.27
CA TYR A 49 -4.14 -12.09 10.34
C TYR A 49 -2.91 -12.55 11.13
N PHE A 50 -1.85 -11.74 11.22
CA PHE A 50 -0.61 -12.14 11.90
C PHE A 50 -0.38 -11.42 13.22
N MET A 51 -0.97 -10.23 13.40
CA MET A 51 -0.78 -9.42 14.58
C MET A 51 -1.79 -9.76 15.69
N SER A 52 -1.31 -9.78 16.93
CA SER A 52 -2.15 -10.04 18.12
C SER A 52 -3.05 -8.84 18.46
N GLU A 53 -4.16 -9.09 19.19
CA GLU A 53 -5.07 -8.04 19.65
C GLU A 53 -4.36 -6.96 20.49
N GLU A 54 -3.37 -7.34 21.30
CA GLU A 54 -2.56 -6.40 22.09
C GLU A 54 -1.79 -5.42 21.21
N GLN A 55 -1.16 -5.92 20.14
CA GLN A 55 -0.41 -5.10 19.19
C GLN A 55 -1.34 -4.21 18.35
N GLN A 56 -2.53 -4.69 17.99
CA GLN A 56 -3.55 -3.89 17.30
C GLN A 56 -4.04 -2.74 18.18
N ASN A 57 -4.34 -3.01 19.45
CA ASN A 57 -4.79 -2.01 20.42
C ASN A 57 -3.72 -0.98 20.72
N GLU A 58 -2.44 -1.39 20.77
CA GLU A 58 -1.32 -0.47 20.94
C GLU A 58 -1.20 0.52 19.77
N ILE A 59 -1.36 0.04 18.53
CA ILE A 59 -1.37 0.89 17.34
C ILE A 59 -2.56 1.86 17.38
N HIS A 60 -3.73 1.40 17.80
CA HIS A 60 -4.91 2.26 17.92
C HIS A 60 -4.70 3.36 18.97
N ARG A 61 -4.19 3.00 20.15
CA ARG A 61 -3.83 3.98 21.20
C ARG A 61 -2.81 4.99 20.69
N LYS A 62 -1.79 4.55 19.96
CA LYS A 62 -0.77 5.44 19.41
C LYS A 62 -1.38 6.47 18.46
N HIS A 63 -2.24 6.05 17.53
CA HIS A 63 -2.90 6.97 16.61
C HIS A 63 -3.86 7.92 17.33
N GLU A 64 -4.58 7.46 18.36
CA GLU A 64 -5.42 8.35 19.18
C GLU A 64 -4.60 9.40 19.94
N MET A 65 -3.43 9.02 20.48
CA MET A 65 -2.52 9.93 21.16
C MET A 65 -1.97 10.98 20.18
N GLU A 66 -1.57 10.55 18.98
CA GLU A 66 -1.10 11.45 17.91
C GLU A 66 -2.20 12.40 17.43
N ALA A 67 -3.45 11.93 17.31
CA ALA A 67 -4.59 12.79 16.96
C ALA A 67 -4.84 13.86 18.02
N ARG A 68 -4.88 13.46 19.30
CA ARG A 68 -5.02 14.41 20.43
C ARG A 68 -3.87 15.42 20.48
N GLN A 69 -2.64 14.98 20.28
CA GLN A 69 -1.47 15.87 20.24
C GLN A 69 -1.57 16.89 19.09
N ASN A 70 -1.99 16.46 17.90
CA ASN A 70 -2.19 17.35 16.76
C ASN A 70 -3.34 18.34 16.95
N GLU A 71 -4.36 18.00 17.74
CA GLU A 71 -5.41 18.93 18.14
C GLU A 71 -4.88 19.99 19.11
N THR A 72 -4.12 19.58 20.13
CA THR A 72 -3.49 20.53 21.08
C THR A 72 -2.55 21.50 20.37
N ILE A 73 -1.75 21.04 19.40
CA ILE A 73 -0.84 21.89 18.61
C ILE A 73 -1.59 22.91 17.74
N LYS A 74 -2.82 22.62 17.32
CA LYS A 74 -3.63 23.55 16.51
C LYS A 74 -4.32 24.62 17.35
N GLU A 75 -4.46 24.39 18.65
CA GLU A 75 -5.09 25.33 19.58
C GLU A 75 -4.09 26.34 20.19
N GLU A 76 -2.78 26.09 20.10
CA GLU A 76 -1.69 27.03 20.42
C GLU A 76 -1.33 27.97 19.26
#